data_AF-A0A924BRT6-F1
#
_entry.id   AF-A0A924BRT6-F1
#
_cell.length_a   1.000
_cell.length_b   1.000
_cell.length_c   1.000
_cell.angle_alpha   90.00
_cell.angle_beta   90.00
_cell.angle_gamma   90.00
#
_symmetry.space_group_name_H-M   'P 1'
#
loop_
_entity.id
_entity.type
_entity.pdbx_description
1 polymer ?
#
loop_
_entity_poly.entity_id
_entity_poly.type
_entity_poly.pdbx_seq_one_letter_code
_entity_poly.pdbx_strand_id
1 'polypeptide(L)' 'MNTKVIFGSLLTGLGIIGLLYAGFVFTQHGVKEGRILFTTLIIGFIFFSAGIGLVKSSSGSDNV' A
#
# COMPACT_ATOMS: atom_id res chain seq x y z
N MET A 1 16.16 -7.25 -14.58
CA MET A 1 14.90 -6.60 -14.15
C MET A 1 15.25 -5.59 -13.08
N ASN A 2 14.86 -4.33 -13.27
CA ASN A 2 15.34 -3.22 -12.48
C ASN A 2 14.79 -3.31 -11.06
N THR A 3 15.67 -3.41 -10.07
CA THR A 3 15.34 -3.50 -8.63
C THR A 3 14.39 -2.39 -8.17
N LYS A 4 14.42 -1.23 -8.84
CA LYS A 4 13.51 -0.08 -8.63
C LYS A 4 12.03 -0.41 -8.88
N VAL A 5 11.73 -1.16 -9.93
CA VAL A 5 10.35 -1.58 -10.28
C VAL A 5 9.88 -2.69 -9.34
N ILE A 6 10.79 -3.60 -8.98
CA ILE A 6 10.50 -4.72 -8.07
C ILE A 6 10.13 -4.22 -6.67
N PHE A 7 10.81 -3.19 -6.17
CA PHE A 7 10.50 -2.56 -4.88
C PHE A 7 9.10 -1.93 -4.88
N GLY A 8 8.74 -1.20 -5.94
CA GLY A 8 7.41 -0.59 -6.07
C GLY A 8 6.27 -1.60 -6.17
N SER A 9 6.44 -2.66 -6.97
CA SER A 9 5.44 -3.74 -7.07
C SER A 9 5.28 -4.52 -5.77
N LEU A 10 6.37 -4.79 -5.04
CA LEU A 10 6.32 -5.42 -3.71
C LEU A 10 5.58 -4.51 -2.71
N LEU A 11 5.91 -3.23 -2.67
CA LEU A 11 5.29 -2.27 -1.75
C LEU A 11 3.79 -2.09 -2.03
N THR A 12 3.41 -2.10 -3.30
CA THR A 12 2.01 -2.08 -3.73
C THR A 12 1.27 -3.34 -3.28
N GLY A 13 1.87 -4.53 -3.46
CA GLY A 13 1.32 -5.80 -2.98
C GLY A 13 1.10 -5.81 -1.47
N LEU A 14 2.08 -5.35 -0.68
CA LEU A 14 1.93 -5.21 0.77
C LEU A 14 0.82 -4.21 1.15
N GLY A 15 0.73 -3.07 0.47
CA GLY A 15 -0.31 -2.07 0.70
C GLY A 15 -1.72 -2.62 0.47
N ILE A 16 -1.92 -3.39 -0.60
CA ILE A 16 -3.20 -4.06 -0.90
C ILE A 16 -3.55 -5.07 0.18
N ILE A 17 -2.60 -5.91 0.60
CA ILE A 17 -2.82 -6.90 1.67
C ILE A 17 -3.21 -6.18 2.99
N GLY A 18 -2.54 -5.07 3.33
CA GLY A 18 -2.86 -4.27 4.51
C GLY A 18 -4.25 -3.62 4.46
N LEU A 19 -4.67 -3.12 3.29
CA LEU A 19 -6.01 -2.58 3.07
C LEU A 19 -7.09 -3.66 3.20
N LEU A 20 -6.85 -4.85 2.62
CA LEU A 20 -7.76 -5.99 2.76
C LEU A 20 -7.88 -6.46 4.21
N TYR A 21 -6.76 -6.53 4.94
CA TYR A 21 -6.74 -6.88 6.35
C TYR A 21 -7.52 -5.88 7.21
N ALA A 22 -7.34 -4.58 6.97
CA ALA A 22 -8.11 -3.53 7.65
C ALA A 22 -9.62 -3.69 7.41
N GLY A 23 -10.04 -3.95 6.16
CA GLY A 23 -11.44 -4.21 5.84
C GLY A 23 -12.00 -5.47 6.50
N PHE A 24 -11.21 -6.54 6.58
CA PHE A 24 -11.60 -7.80 7.21
C PHE A 24 -11.73 -7.68 8.74
N VAL A 25 -10.81 -6.97 9.39
CA VAL A 25 -10.90 -6.69 10.84
C VAL A 25 -12.07 -5.75 11.13
N PHE A 26 -12.35 -4.80 10.24
CA PHE A 26 -13.47 -3.87 10.38
C PHE A 26 -14.82 -4.60 10.42
N THR A 27 -15.00 -5.62 9.57
CA THR A 27 -16.23 -6.43 9.53
C THR A 27 -16.35 -7.40 10.71
N GLN A 28 -15.24 -7.88 11.28
CA GLN A 28 -15.26 -8.83 12.40
C GLN A 28 -15.40 -8.19 13.79
N HIS A 29 -14.64 -7.14 14.09
CA HIS A 29 -14.54 -6.61 15.46
C HIS A 29 -15.43 -5.38 15.73
N GLY A 30 -16.02 -4.79 14.69
CA GLY A 30 -16.80 -3.55 14.79
C GLY A 30 -15.99 -2.36 15.33
N VAL A 31 -16.65 -1.22 15.55
CA VAL A 31 -16.02 0.07 15.95
C VAL A 31 -15.31 0.08 17.31
N LYS A 32 -15.31 -1.02 18.07
CA LYS A 32 -14.67 -1.10 19.39
C LYS A 32 -13.15 -0.85 19.35
N GLU A 33 -12.51 -1.13 18.20
CA GLU A 33 -11.08 -0.92 17.99
C GLU A 33 -10.77 0.07 16.85
N GLY A 34 -11.56 1.14 16.74
CA GLY A 34 -11.43 2.14 15.67
C GLY A 34 -10.01 2.73 15.50
N ARG A 35 -9.21 2.84 16.57
CA ARG A 35 -7.82 3.35 16.50
C ARG A 35 -6.89 2.42 15.71
N ILE A 36 -7.03 1.10 15.89
CA ILE A 36 -6.20 0.10 15.21
C ILE A 36 -6.59 0.04 13.73
N LEU A 37 -7.89 0.06 13.44
CA LEU A 37 -8.43 0.09 12.09
C LEU A 37 -7.97 1.31 11.30
N PHE A 38 -8.07 2.50 11.90
CA PHE A 38 -7.66 3.75 11.26
C PHE A 38 -6.15 3.77 11.00
N THR A 39 -5.34 3.28 11.94
CA THR A 39 -3.88 3.18 11.80
C THR A 39 -3.50 2.24 10.64
N THR A 40 -4.06 1.03 10.62
CA THR A 40 -3.75 0.02 9.58
C THR A 40 -4.24 0.47 8.20
N LEU A 41 -5.39 1.14 8.12
CA LEU A 41 -5.93 1.69 6.87
C LEU A 41 -5.02 2.79 6.31
N ILE A 42 -4.58 3.74 7.14
CA ILE A 42 -3.67 4.81 6.72
C ILE A 42 -2.33 4.24 6.28
N ILE A 43 -1.74 3.31 7.05
CA ILE A 43 -0.46 2.68 6.71
C ILE A 43 -0.59 1.93 5.37
N GLY A 44 -1.64 1.12 5.19
CA GLY A 44 -1.88 0.40 3.94
C GLY A 44 -2.03 1.33 2.75
N PHE A 45 -2.74 2.44 2.92
CA PHE A 45 -2.91 3.47 1.89
C PHE A 45 -1.59 4.19 1.55
N ILE A 46 -0.78 4.55 2.55
CA ILE A 46 0.54 5.15 2.33
C ILE A 46 1.46 4.18 1.58
N PHE A 47 1.50 2.91 1.96
CA PHE A 47 2.29 1.89 1.29
C PHE A 47 1.84 1.67 -0.16
N PHE A 48 0.53 1.66 -0.41
CA PHE A 48 -0.04 1.57 -1.75
C PHE A 48 0.33 2.79 -2.61
N SER A 49 0.17 4.00 -2.09
CA SER A 49 0.51 5.24 -2.79
C SER A 49 2.01 5.35 -3.07
N ALA A 50 2.86 4.94 -2.12
CA ALA A 50 4.31 4.91 -2.29
C ALA A 50 4.73 3.87 -3.35
N GLY A 51 4.07 2.71 -3.37
CA GLY A 51 4.31 1.65 -4.36
C GLY A 51 4.07 2.13 -5.79
N ILE A 52 2.94 2.80 -6.04
CA ILE A 52 2.63 3.40 -7.35
C ILE A 52 3.67 4.46 -7.75
N GLY A 53 4.09 5.32 -6.82
CA GLY A 53 5.09 6.36 -7.08
C GLY A 53 6.46 5.80 -7.50
N LEU A 54 6.89 4.69 -6.90
CA LEU A 54 8.14 3.99 -7.22
C LEU A 54 8.07 3.25 -8.57
N VAL A 55 6.94 2.61 -8.87
CA VAL A 55 6.70 2.00 -10.19
C VAL A 55 6.74 3.06 -11.28
N LYS A 56 6.07 4.20 -11.07
CA LYS A 56 5.98 5.29 -12.06
C LYS A 56 7.31 6.03 -12.28
N SER A 57 8.09 6.26 -11.21
CA SER A 57 9.42 6.91 -11.32
C SER A 57 10.43 6.06 -12.10
N SER A 58 10.17 4.76 -12.25
CA SER A 58 11.00 3.87 -13.05
C SER A 58 10.69 3.90 -14.55
N SER A 59 9.55 4.50 -14.95
CA SER A 59 9.15 4.72 -16.35
C SER A 59 9.41 6.14 -16.84
N GLY A 60 9.99 7.03 -16.02
CA GLY A 60 10.21 8.44 -16.33
C GLY A 60 11.65 8.83 -16.65
N SER A 61 12.51 7.90 -17.09
CA SER A 61 13.87 8.20 -17.55
C SER A 61 14.05 8.09 -19.07
N ASP A 62 12.95 8.03 -19.82
CA ASP A 62 12.96 8.24 -21.27
C ASP A 62 12.09 9.46 -21.57
N ASN A 63 12.65 10.41 -22.32
CA ASN A 63 12.14 11.75 -22.72
C ASN A 63 12.49 12.93 -21.79
N VAL A 64 13.79 13.20 -21.58
CA VAL A 64 14.51 14.37 -22.15
C VAL A 64 15.98 13.98 -22.31
#